data_AF-A0A3D5RKA3-F1
#
_entry.id   AF-A0A3D5RKA3-F1
#
_cell.length_a   1.000
_cell.length_b   1.000
_cell.length_c   1.000
_cell.angle_alpha   90.00
_cell.angle_beta   90.00
_cell.angle_gamma   90.00
#
_symmetry.space_group_name_H-M   'P 1'
#
loop_
_entity.id
_entity.type
_entity.pdbx_description
1 polymer ?
#
loop_
_entity_poly.entity_id
_entity_poly.type
_entity_poly.pdbx_seq_one_letter_code
_entity_poly.pdbx_strand_id
1 'polypeptide(L)'
;MKPITTFVFKPTEEMPFWKLCTIGASDYLMPERDIGWGRKANRRNEYVMFISKEVEISESTTEWLSLNSLLWATAEYAFNEKDNLTVSDSIDMGIDGKYCGTVLLLPEILKTPKIVKCYISEHKYISIFQVMPITKEQLS
;
A
#
# COMPACT_ATOMS: atom_id res chain seq x y z
N MET A 1 17.40 2.05 3.24
CA MET A 1 16.10 2.51 3.79
C MET A 1 16.10 2.22 5.28
N LYS A 2 15.35 2.97 6.10
CA LYS A 2 15.03 2.48 7.46
C LYS A 2 14.09 1.26 7.34
N PRO A 3 13.98 0.41 8.36
CA PRO A 3 13.05 -0.71 8.31
C PRO A 3 11.62 -0.21 8.11
N ILE A 4 10.91 -0.77 7.13
CA ILE A 4 9.46 -0.61 7.03
C ILE A 4 8.84 -1.52 8.10
N THR A 5 7.85 -0.98 8.81
CA THR A 5 7.09 -1.74 9.81
C THR A 5 5.61 -1.71 9.47
N THR A 6 4.87 -2.74 9.87
CA THR A 6 3.39 -2.74 9.77
C THR A 6 2.80 -2.41 11.12
N PHE A 7 1.91 -1.43 11.16
CA PHE A 7 1.02 -1.20 12.28
C PHE A 7 -0.38 -1.72 11.95
N VAL A 8 -0.97 -2.49 12.86
CA VAL A 8 -2.25 -3.16 12.66
C VAL A 8 -3.34 -2.51 13.51
N PHE A 9 -4.37 -1.97 12.86
CA PHE A 9 -5.56 -1.47 13.53
C PHE A 9 -6.67 -2.51 13.52
N LYS A 10 -7.28 -2.69 14.69
CA LYS A 10 -8.43 -3.59 14.89
C LYS A 10 -9.66 -3.11 14.10
N PRO A 11 -10.55 -4.02 13.67
CA PRO A 11 -11.86 -3.66 13.14
C PRO A 11 -12.65 -2.82 14.13
N THR A 12 -13.45 -1.89 13.62
CA THR A 12 -14.40 -1.09 14.39
C THR A 12 -15.81 -1.22 13.78
N GLU A 13 -16.83 -0.68 14.44
CA GLU A 13 -18.19 -0.67 13.88
C GLU A 13 -18.26 0.10 12.55
N GLU A 14 -17.56 1.23 12.45
CA GLU A 14 -17.53 2.07 11.24
C GLU A 14 -16.65 1.48 10.12
N MET A 15 -15.60 0.75 10.49
CA MET A 15 -14.66 0.09 9.58
C MET A 15 -14.48 -1.37 10.02
N PRO A 16 -15.38 -2.28 9.62
CA PRO A 16 -15.40 -3.67 10.06
C PRO A 16 -14.34 -4.55 9.37
N PHE A 17 -13.13 -4.01 9.22
CA PHE A 17 -11.97 -4.61 8.56
C PHE A 17 -10.72 -4.31 9.38
N TRP A 18 -9.74 -5.21 9.38
CA TRP A 18 -8.40 -4.87 9.87
C TRP A 18 -7.76 -3.87 8.91
N LYS A 19 -6.92 -2.98 9.45
CA LYS A 19 -6.10 -2.07 8.64
C LYS A 19 -4.64 -2.28 8.92
N LEU A 20 -3.89 -2.74 7.92
CA LEU A 20 -2.45 -2.90 7.98
C LEU A 20 -1.86 -1.66 7.33
N CYS A 21 -1.13 -0.85 8.09
CA CYS A 21 -0.54 0.38 7.60
C CYS A 21 0.97 0.27 7.67
N THR A 22 1.66 0.61 6.57
CA THR A 22 3.10 0.74 6.61
C THR A 22 3.51 2.00 7.39
N ILE A 23 4.64 1.91 8.07
CA ILE A 23 5.34 3.04 8.68
C ILE A 23 6.79 2.97 8.22
N GLY A 24 7.23 4.02 7.53
CA GLY A 24 8.61 4.20 7.11
C GLY A 24 8.82 4.06 5.60
N ALA A 25 7.82 3.61 4.83
CA ALA A 25 7.93 3.55 3.37
C ALA A 25 8.13 4.96 2.78
N SER A 26 7.50 5.96 3.41
CA SER A 26 7.59 7.36 3.02
C SER A 26 8.95 8.00 3.29
N ASP A 27 9.86 7.36 4.04
CA ASP A 27 11.24 7.85 4.23
C ASP A 27 12.01 7.81 2.91
N TYR A 28 11.70 6.86 2.02
CA TYR A 28 12.28 6.82 0.69
C TYR A 28 11.71 7.93 -0.19
N LEU A 29 12.61 8.70 -0.81
CA LEU A 29 12.25 9.68 -1.82
C LEU A 29 12.35 9.02 -3.19
N MET A 30 11.20 8.62 -3.75
CA MET A 30 11.08 8.01 -5.08
C MET A 30 11.60 8.96 -6.18
N PRO A 31 12.01 8.47 -7.36
CA PRO A 31 12.31 9.33 -8.51
C PRO A 31 11.09 10.17 -8.92
N GLU A 32 11.33 11.16 -9.80
CA GLU A 32 10.23 11.89 -10.41
C GLU A 32 9.57 11.04 -11.50
N ARG A 33 8.24 11.11 -11.60
CA ARG A 33 7.46 10.47 -12.67
C ARG A 33 6.39 11.43 -13.15
N ASP A 34 6.36 11.65 -14.46
CA ASP A 34 5.29 12.42 -15.11
C ASP A 34 4.04 11.56 -15.22
N ILE A 35 2.90 12.14 -14.83
CA ILE A 35 1.58 11.49 -14.89
C ILE A 35 0.65 12.18 -15.90
N GLY A 36 1.25 12.91 -16.85
CA GLY A 36 0.54 13.68 -17.87
C GLY A 36 0.10 15.07 -17.41
N TRP A 37 -0.35 15.89 -18.35
CA TRP A 37 -0.89 17.24 -18.10
C TRP A 37 0.05 18.18 -17.31
N GLY A 38 1.38 18.01 -17.45
CA GLY A 38 2.38 18.77 -16.70
C GLY A 38 2.40 18.47 -15.20
N ARG A 39 1.78 17.37 -14.76
CA ARG A 39 1.72 16.95 -13.35
C ARG A 39 2.74 15.85 -13.08
N LYS A 40 3.32 15.89 -11.88
CA LYS A 40 4.20 14.84 -11.36
C LYS A 40 3.51 14.02 -10.29
N ALA A 41 3.80 12.74 -10.24
CA ALA A 41 3.42 11.88 -9.13
C ALA A 41 4.06 12.39 -7.82
N ASN A 42 3.38 12.15 -6.70
CA ASN A 42 4.02 12.38 -5.40
C ASN A 42 5.21 11.42 -5.24
N ARG A 43 6.18 11.80 -4.40
CA ARG A 43 7.44 11.07 -4.26
C ARG A 43 7.59 10.33 -2.93
N ARG A 44 6.56 10.37 -2.09
CA ARG A 44 6.53 9.76 -0.75
C ARG A 44 5.17 9.13 -0.51
N ASN A 45 5.15 7.82 -0.30
CA ASN A 45 3.93 7.06 -0.08
C ASN A 45 4.00 6.29 1.23
N GLU A 46 2.85 6.11 1.87
CA GLU A 46 2.59 4.98 2.77
C GLU A 46 1.46 4.14 2.17
N TYR A 47 1.37 2.91 2.62
CA TYR A 47 0.49 1.90 2.05
C TYR A 47 -0.43 1.35 3.13
N VAL A 48 -1.68 1.13 2.78
CA VAL A 48 -2.68 0.52 3.66
C VAL A 48 -3.31 -0.68 2.98
N MET A 49 -3.50 -1.77 3.71
CA MET A 49 -4.29 -2.92 3.25
C MET A 49 -5.48 -3.12 4.19
N PHE A 50 -6.67 -3.24 3.62
CA PHE A 50 -7.87 -3.60 4.36
C PHE A 50 -8.12 -5.09 4.19
N ILE A 51 -8.18 -5.83 5.29
CA ILE A 51 -8.41 -7.29 5.26
C ILE A 51 -9.63 -7.65 6.11
N SER A 52 -10.31 -8.72 5.73
CA SER A 52 -11.54 -9.17 6.37
C SER A 52 -11.32 -9.42 7.87
N LYS A 53 -12.31 -9.08 8.71
CA LYS A 53 -12.21 -9.25 10.17
C LYS A 53 -12.08 -10.71 10.61
N GLU A 54 -12.45 -11.64 9.73
CA GLU A 54 -12.36 -13.09 9.90
C GLU A 54 -10.93 -13.62 9.78
N VAL A 55 -10.00 -12.85 9.20
CA VAL A 55 -8.58 -13.22 9.14
C VAL A 55 -7.98 -13.19 10.55
N GLU A 56 -7.36 -14.29 10.96
CA GLU A 56 -6.66 -14.41 12.23
C GLU A 56 -5.27 -13.74 12.15
N ILE A 57 -5.07 -12.69 12.93
CA ILE A 57 -3.79 -11.96 13.02
C ILE A 57 -2.87 -12.65 14.03
N SER A 58 -2.03 -13.56 13.55
CA SER A 58 -1.09 -14.32 14.37
C SER A 58 0.14 -14.73 13.56
N GLU A 59 1.31 -14.74 14.19
CA GLU A 59 2.56 -15.24 13.57
C GLU A 59 2.51 -16.74 13.22
N SER A 60 1.46 -17.45 13.63
CA SER A 60 1.22 -18.85 13.26
C SER A 60 0.32 -19.04 12.03
N THR A 61 -0.31 -17.98 11.48
CA THR A 61 -1.28 -18.11 10.39
C THR A 61 -0.71 -17.68 9.03
N THR A 62 -0.70 -18.60 8.08
CA THR A 62 -0.10 -18.37 6.75
C THR A 62 -0.81 -17.27 5.96
N GLU A 63 -2.13 -17.13 6.07
CA GLU A 63 -2.89 -16.10 5.34
C GLU A 63 -2.50 -14.69 5.79
N TRP A 64 -2.43 -14.45 7.09
CA TRP A 64 -1.94 -13.19 7.67
C TRP A 64 -0.53 -12.88 7.20
N LEU A 65 0.40 -13.83 7.38
CA LEU A 65 1.79 -13.65 7.01
C LEU A 65 1.95 -13.32 5.53
N SER A 66 1.22 -14.02 4.65
CA SER A 66 1.25 -13.78 3.20
C SER A 66 0.76 -12.37 2.84
N LEU A 67 -0.34 -11.91 3.44
CA LEU A 67 -0.88 -10.58 3.19
C LEU A 67 0.05 -9.48 3.71
N ASN A 68 0.63 -9.65 4.90
CA ASN A 68 1.59 -8.71 5.46
C ASN A 68 2.90 -8.66 4.65
N SER A 69 3.41 -9.81 4.21
CA SER A 69 4.57 -9.88 3.31
C SER A 69 4.31 -9.20 1.97
N LEU A 70 3.11 -9.34 1.40
CA LEU A 70 2.74 -8.67 0.16
C LEU A 70 2.68 -7.14 0.31
N LEU A 71 2.18 -6.65 1.45
CA LEU A 71 2.21 -5.23 1.80
C LEU A 71 3.65 -4.70 1.90
N TRP A 72 4.55 -5.46 2.53
CA TRP A 72 5.98 -5.11 2.62
C TRP A 72 6.66 -5.10 1.26
N ALA A 73 6.47 -6.15 0.46
CA ALA A 73 7.03 -6.23 -0.88
C ALA A 73 6.60 -5.03 -1.75
N THR A 74 5.33 -4.63 -1.65
CA THR A 74 4.80 -3.44 -2.33
C THR A 74 5.50 -2.16 -1.86
N ALA A 75 5.70 -2.01 -0.54
CA ALA A 75 6.33 -0.83 0.03
C ALA A 75 7.82 -0.73 -0.33
N GLU A 76 8.50 -1.88 -0.45
CA GLU A 76 9.91 -1.96 -0.82
C GLU A 76 10.14 -1.86 -2.33
N TYR A 77 9.15 -2.22 -3.16
CA TYR A 77 9.24 -2.26 -4.62
C TYR A 77 9.84 -0.97 -5.21
N ALA A 78 9.29 0.19 -4.84
CA ALA A 78 9.76 1.48 -5.36
C ALA A 78 11.26 1.72 -5.09
N PHE A 79 11.77 1.26 -3.95
CA PHE A 79 13.18 1.38 -3.60
C PHE A 79 14.05 0.36 -4.31
N ASN A 80 13.58 -0.87 -4.46
CA ASN A 80 14.34 -1.92 -5.12
C ASN A 80 14.46 -1.64 -6.62
N GLU A 81 13.34 -1.32 -7.28
CA GLU A 81 13.26 -1.08 -8.72
C GLU A 81 13.63 0.35 -9.12
N LYS A 82 13.87 1.25 -8.16
CA LYS A 82 14.13 2.67 -8.39
C LYS A 82 13.02 3.33 -9.22
N ASP A 83 11.77 3.05 -8.86
CA ASP A 83 10.59 3.52 -9.57
C ASP A 83 9.68 4.37 -8.66
N ASN A 84 8.77 5.13 -9.27
CA ASN A 84 7.75 5.90 -8.57
C ASN A 84 6.39 5.22 -8.72
N LEU A 85 5.82 4.83 -7.59
CA LEU A 85 4.50 4.21 -7.53
C LEU A 85 3.40 5.25 -7.31
N THR A 86 2.32 5.12 -8.07
CA THR A 86 1.13 5.96 -7.98
C THR A 86 -0.14 5.12 -8.09
N VAL A 87 -1.29 5.78 -7.90
CA VAL A 87 -2.60 5.13 -8.03
C VAL A 87 -2.74 4.46 -9.40
N SER A 88 -3.40 3.30 -9.41
CA SER A 88 -3.64 2.45 -10.57
C SER A 88 -2.42 1.69 -11.10
N ASP A 89 -1.24 1.85 -10.51
CA ASP A 89 -0.14 0.94 -10.82
C ASP A 89 -0.45 -0.48 -10.32
N SER A 90 -0.14 -1.46 -11.16
CA SER A 90 -0.16 -2.88 -10.82
C SER A 90 1.27 -3.41 -10.79
N ILE A 91 1.55 -4.26 -9.81
CA ILE A 91 2.85 -4.88 -9.59
C ILE A 91 2.64 -6.39 -9.64
N ASP A 92 3.23 -7.04 -10.63
CA ASP A 92 3.39 -8.50 -10.64
C ASP A 92 4.59 -8.85 -9.76
N MET A 93 4.36 -9.60 -8.69
CA MET A 93 5.40 -9.98 -7.74
C MET A 93 6.13 -11.26 -8.18
N GLY A 94 5.69 -11.92 -9.26
CA GLY A 94 6.31 -13.14 -9.77
C GLY A 94 6.23 -14.32 -8.79
N ILE A 95 5.27 -14.31 -7.86
CA ILE A 95 5.09 -15.35 -6.84
C ILE A 95 3.94 -16.28 -7.21
N ASP A 96 4.13 -17.57 -6.96
CA ASP A 96 3.07 -18.57 -7.06
C ASP A 96 2.21 -18.56 -5.79
N GLY A 97 0.89 -18.45 -5.94
CA GLY A 97 -0.04 -18.42 -4.82
C GLY A 97 -1.43 -17.90 -5.18
N LYS A 98 -2.28 -17.75 -4.15
CA LYS A 98 -3.61 -17.14 -4.30
C LYS A 98 -3.52 -15.72 -4.84
N TYR A 99 -2.58 -14.95 -4.30
CA TYR A 99 -2.28 -13.58 -4.73
C TYR A 99 -0.87 -13.58 -5.33
N CYS A 100 -0.73 -13.08 -6.56
CA CYS A 100 0.53 -13.04 -7.30
C CYS A 100 1.03 -11.62 -7.51
N GLY A 101 0.25 -10.61 -7.12
CA GLY A 101 0.61 -9.22 -7.29
C GLY A 101 -0.25 -8.29 -6.45
N THR A 102 -0.11 -7.00 -6.71
CA THR A 102 -0.92 -5.95 -6.10
C THR A 102 -1.33 -4.89 -7.10
N VAL A 103 -2.46 -4.25 -6.87
CA VAL A 103 -2.81 -2.97 -7.50
C VAL A 103 -2.95 -1.89 -6.45
N LEU A 104 -2.50 -0.68 -6.77
CA LEU A 104 -2.60 0.50 -5.91
C LEU A 104 -3.89 1.25 -6.19
N LEU A 105 -4.70 1.45 -5.16
CA LEU A 105 -5.99 2.15 -5.24
C LEU A 105 -5.99 3.37 -4.33
N LEU A 106 -6.96 4.26 -4.53
CA LEU A 106 -7.34 5.17 -3.48
C LEU A 106 -8.09 4.39 -2.39
N PRO A 107 -7.90 4.68 -1.10
CA PRO A 107 -8.66 4.05 -0.03
C PRO A 107 -10.10 4.58 0.00
N GLU A 108 -10.95 4.12 -0.92
CA GLU A 108 -12.31 4.65 -1.16
C GLU A 108 -13.25 4.51 0.04
N ILE A 109 -12.98 3.55 0.93
CA ILE A 109 -13.72 3.40 2.19
C ILE A 109 -13.60 4.65 3.08
N LEU A 110 -12.54 5.44 2.89
CA LEU A 110 -12.35 6.70 3.59
C LEU A 110 -13.21 7.77 2.91
N LYS A 111 -14.28 8.17 3.60
CA LYS A 111 -15.31 9.13 3.12
C LYS A 111 -14.78 10.50 2.67
N THR A 112 -13.50 10.81 2.86
CA THR A 112 -12.91 12.06 2.39
C THR A 112 -11.54 11.83 1.73
N PRO A 113 -11.31 12.40 0.53
CA PRO A 113 -10.03 12.33 -0.15
C PRO A 113 -8.92 13.07 0.59
N LYS A 114 -9.26 13.89 1.60
CA LYS A 114 -8.28 14.57 2.45
C LYS A 114 -7.40 13.57 3.22
N ILE A 115 -7.91 12.38 3.55
CA ILE A 115 -7.14 11.37 4.31
C ILE A 115 -6.07 10.71 3.43
N VAL A 116 -6.22 10.75 2.11
CA VAL A 116 -5.21 10.24 1.15
C VAL A 116 -3.92 11.05 1.22
N LYS A 117 -3.94 12.26 1.80
CA LYS A 117 -2.78 13.14 1.93
C LYS A 117 -2.49 13.46 3.39
N CYS A 118 -1.39 12.93 3.91
CA CYS A 118 -0.86 13.32 5.22
C CYS A 118 0.17 14.45 5.03
N TYR A 119 -0.19 15.68 5.39
CA TYR A 119 0.70 16.83 5.24
C TYR A 119 1.77 16.85 6.33
N ILE A 120 3.05 16.88 5.92
CA ILE A 120 4.21 17.06 6.81
C ILE A 120 4.54 18.56 6.92
N SER A 121 4.30 19.31 5.84
CA SER A 121 4.37 20.77 5.81
C SER A 121 3.36 21.33 4.81
N GLU A 122 3.24 22.65 4.72
CA GLU A 122 2.30 23.34 3.82
C GLU A 122 2.36 22.84 2.35
N HIS A 123 3.55 22.45 1.88
CA HIS A 123 3.77 22.04 0.49
C HIS A 123 4.25 20.59 0.35
N LYS A 124 4.35 19.83 1.44
CA LYS A 124 4.84 18.45 1.43
C LYS A 124 3.85 17.54 2.11
N TYR A 125 3.47 16.48 1.41
CA TYR A 125 2.57 15.46 1.93
C TYR A 125 3.03 14.06 1.53
N ILE A 126 2.59 13.09 2.33
CA ILE A 126 2.68 11.66 2.05
C ILE A 126 1.35 11.24 1.42
N SER A 127 1.41 10.53 0.30
CA SER A 127 0.23 9.89 -0.27
C SER A 127 -0.03 8.57 0.44
N ILE A 128 -1.29 8.26 0.73
CA ILE A 128 -1.69 6.96 1.29
C ILE A 128 -2.43 6.20 0.22
N PHE A 129 -1.85 5.09 -0.26
CA PHE A 129 -2.49 4.22 -1.24
C PHE A 129 -2.95 2.91 -0.62
N GLN A 130 -4.14 2.47 -1.03
CA GLN A 130 -4.62 1.15 -0.68
C GLN A 130 -3.92 0.11 -1.55
N VAL A 131 -3.35 -0.92 -0.92
CA VAL A 131 -2.81 -2.11 -1.59
C VAL A 131 -3.91 -3.15 -1.63
N MET A 132 -4.34 -3.50 -2.84
CA MET A 132 -5.26 -4.61 -3.07
C MET A 132 -4.47 -5.81 -3.62
N PRO A 133 -4.40 -6.94 -2.90
CA PRO A 133 -3.88 -8.19 -3.44
C PRO A 133 -4.68 -8.63 -4.67
N ILE A 134 -4.00 -9.07 -5.73
CA ILE A 134 -4.64 -9.52 -6.97
C ILE A 134 -4.21 -10.94 -7.34
N THR A 135 -5.14 -11.67 -7.95
CA THR A 135 -4.93 -13.01 -8.52
C THR A 135 -4.35 -12.92 -9.93
N LYS A 136 -3.92 -14.06 -10.48
CA LYS A 136 -3.37 -14.13 -11.83
C LYS A 136 -4.37 -13.71 -12.91
N GLU A 137 -5.65 -14.01 -12.71
CA GLU A 137 -6.74 -13.63 -13.60
C GLU A 137 -6.99 -12.11 -13.62
N GLN A 138 -6.63 -11.42 -12.54
CA GLN A 138 -6.77 -9.96 -12.43
C GLN A 138 -5.54 -9.20 -12.97
N LEU A 139 -4.41 -9.88 -13.18
CA LEU A 139 -3.20 -9.32 -13.79
C LEU A 139 -3.25 -9.33 -15.33
N SER A 140 -4.04 -10.23 -15.94
CA SER A 140 -4.19 -10.41 -17.40
C SER A 140 -5.24 -9.51 -18.02
#